data_AF-A0A2Z4L6Q0-F1
#
_entry.id   AF-A0A2Z4L6Q0-F1
#
_cell.length_a   1.000
_cell.length_b   1.000
_cell.length_c   1.000
_cell.angle_alpha   90.00
_cell.angle_beta   90.00
_cell.angle_gamma   90.00
#
_symmetry.space_group_name_H-M   'P 1'
#
loop_
_entity.id
_entity.type
_entity.pdbx_description
1 polymer ?
#
loop_
_entity_poly.entity_id
_entity_poly.type
_entity_poly.pdbx_seq_one_letter_code
_entity_poly.pdbx_strand_id
1 'polypeptide(L)'
;MAQIVDYKCNNCGNTFEWEDFYLIYRKDGEIVENECLMITSRESYESDLRGEALLTYCDDCKKKVKIYTVDEEYSEEDKKRFGEEIKEYMKHKRPRNTIKTFIEEVDYENISCPKCEKKLSLEYTFSKCPKCGSENIVGYVTMAD
;
A
#
# COMPACT_ATOMS: atom_id res chain seq x y z
N MET A 1 -3.83 -7.43 -14.58
CA MET A 1 -5.17 -7.14 -14.03
C MET A 1 -5.12 -7.08 -12.50
N ALA A 2 -4.55 -6.03 -11.90
CA ALA A 2 -4.70 -5.88 -10.45
C ALA A 2 -6.18 -5.71 -10.08
N GLN A 3 -6.53 -6.23 -8.90
CA GLN A 3 -7.86 -6.10 -8.34
C GLN A 3 -7.92 -4.78 -7.57
N ILE A 4 -8.48 -3.73 -8.17
CA ILE A 4 -8.85 -2.54 -7.41
C ILE A 4 -10.19 -2.84 -6.76
N VAL A 5 -10.28 -2.69 -5.45
CA VAL A 5 -11.55 -2.86 -4.74
C VAL A 5 -12.03 -1.49 -4.28
N ASP A 6 -13.04 -0.99 -4.99
CA ASP A 6 -13.76 0.23 -4.66
C ASP A 6 -14.85 -0.07 -3.63
N TYR A 7 -14.80 0.60 -2.49
CA TYR A 7 -15.83 0.48 -1.46
C TYR A 7 -16.65 1.76 -1.39
N LYS A 8 -17.99 1.60 -1.36
CA LYS A 8 -18.93 2.69 -1.17
C LYS A 8 -19.79 2.45 0.06
N CYS A 9 -19.84 3.43 0.95
CA CYS A 9 -20.76 3.42 2.08
C CYS A 9 -22.15 3.91 1.67
N ASN A 10 -23.17 3.07 1.86
CA ASN A 10 -24.56 3.42 1.57
C ASN A 10 -25.16 4.40 2.59
N ASN A 11 -24.58 4.51 3.79
CA ASN A 11 -25.07 5.42 4.83
C ASN A 11 -24.64 6.88 4.60
N CYS A 12 -23.37 7.11 4.26
CA CYS A 12 -22.81 8.47 4.14
C CYS A 12 -22.28 8.84 2.75
N GLY A 13 -22.37 7.92 1.78
CA GLY A 13 -21.93 8.12 0.40
C GLY A 13 -20.40 8.17 0.22
N ASN A 14 -19.61 7.91 1.27
CA ASN A 14 -18.15 7.94 1.17
C ASN A 14 -17.63 6.79 0.31
N THR A 15 -16.69 7.08 -0.58
CA THR A 15 -15.94 6.10 -1.36
C THR A 15 -14.52 5.99 -0.84
N PHE A 16 -13.95 4.78 -0.87
CA PHE A 16 -12.58 4.50 -0.50
C PHE A 16 -12.09 3.26 -1.24
N GLU A 17 -10.79 3.23 -1.52
CA GLU A 17 -10.14 2.24 -2.39
C GLU A 17 -9.18 1.39 -1.57
N TRP A 18 -9.06 0.12 -1.93
CA TRP A 18 -8.00 -0.78 -1.51
C TRP A 18 -7.25 -1.27 -2.75
N GLU A 19 -5.92 -1.15 -2.72
CA GLU A 19 -5.03 -1.48 -3.83
C GLU A 19 -3.72 -2.08 -3.31
N ASP A 20 -3.34 -3.23 -3.87
CA ASP A 20 -2.05 -3.87 -3.67
C ASP A 20 -1.15 -3.66 -4.89
N PHE A 21 0.10 -3.26 -4.63
CA PHE A 21 1.14 -3.07 -5.62
C PHE A 21 2.36 -3.90 -5.24
N TYR A 22 3.11 -4.36 -6.24
CA TYR A 22 4.48 -4.80 -6.06
C TYR A 22 5.45 -3.65 -6.25
N LEU A 23 6.46 -3.64 -5.39
CA LEU A 23 7.65 -2.80 -5.53
C LEU A 23 8.75 -3.62 -6.20
N ILE A 24 9.30 -3.07 -7.27
CA ILE A 24 10.44 -3.63 -7.97
C ILE A 24 11.61 -2.66 -7.85
N TYR A 25 12.74 -3.18 -7.36
CA TYR A 25 14.02 -2.48 -7.35
C TYR A 25 14.84 -2.97 -8.54
N ARG A 26 15.00 -2.11 -9.54
CA ARG A 26 15.81 -2.42 -10.72
C ARG A 26 17.30 -2.24 -10.41
N LYS A 27 18.13 -2.99 -11.14
CA LYS A 27 19.61 -2.95 -11.07
C LYS A 27 20.25 -1.58 -11.30
N ASP A 28 19.54 -0.66 -11.91
CA ASP A 28 19.96 0.72 -12.16
C ASP A 28 19.62 1.68 -11.00
N GLY A 29 19.04 1.17 -9.91
CA GLY A 29 18.60 1.96 -8.75
C GLY A 29 17.23 2.60 -8.93
N GLU A 30 16.50 2.28 -10.00
CA GLU A 30 15.12 2.74 -10.18
C GLU A 30 14.14 1.89 -9.34
N ILE A 31 13.29 2.57 -8.57
CA ILE A 31 12.15 1.95 -7.87
C ILE A 31 10.91 2.11 -8.72
N VAL A 32 10.30 0.99 -9.08
CA VAL A 32 9.05 0.93 -9.86
C VAL A 32 7.94 0.32 -9.02
N GLU A 33 6.82 1.03 -8.93
CA GLU A 33 5.56 0.49 -8.41
C GLU A 33 4.79 -0.11 -9.58
N ASN A 34 4.61 -1.43 -9.57
CA ASN A 34 3.81 -2.14 -10.57
C ASN A 34 2.59 -2.78 -9.89
N GLU A 35 1.46 -2.74 -10.57
CA GLU A 35 0.28 -3.49 -10.17
C GLU A 35 0.57 -5.00 -10.15
N CYS A 36 0.01 -5.73 -9.17
CA CYS A 36 0.43 -7.10 -8.86
C CYS A 36 0.39 -8.09 -10.05
N LEU A 37 -0.40 -7.80 -11.10
CA LEU A 37 -0.53 -8.65 -12.29
C LEU A 37 0.12 -8.07 -13.57
N MET A 38 0.95 -7.04 -13.44
CA MET A 38 1.62 -6.37 -14.57
C MET A 38 3.13 -6.60 -14.59
N ILE A 39 3.68 -7.34 -13.63
CA ILE A 39 5.10 -7.70 -13.63
C ILE A 39 5.39 -8.62 -14.80
N THR A 40 6.18 -8.13 -15.75
CA THR A 40 6.70 -9.00 -16.82
C THR A 40 7.79 -9.92 -16.27
N SER A 41 7.96 -11.12 -16.86
CA SER A 41 9.07 -12.01 -16.52
C SER A 41 10.42 -11.30 -16.61
N ARG A 42 10.56 -10.37 -17.57
CA ARG A 42 11.74 -9.51 -17.73
C ARG A 42 11.99 -8.63 -16.51
N GLU A 43 11.00 -7.92 -16.01
CA GLU A 43 11.15 -7.08 -14.82
C GLU A 43 11.48 -7.93 -13.59
N SER A 44 10.87 -9.11 -13.48
CA SER A 44 11.17 -10.10 -12.45
C SER A 44 12.65 -10.55 -12.47
N TYR A 45 13.27 -10.72 -13.66
CA TYR A 45 14.69 -11.08 -13.81
C TYR A 45 15.68 -9.91 -13.69
N GLU A 46 15.26 -8.69 -14.02
CA GLU A 46 16.06 -7.47 -13.93
C GLU A 46 15.99 -6.81 -12.53
N SER A 47 15.13 -7.34 -11.65
CA SER A 47 15.03 -6.93 -10.25
C SER A 47 16.21 -7.43 -9.44
N ASP A 48 16.83 -6.55 -8.66
CA ASP A 48 17.75 -6.97 -7.60
C ASP A 48 17.00 -7.35 -6.33
N LEU A 49 15.87 -6.69 -6.04
CA LEU A 49 14.98 -6.98 -4.92
C LEU A 49 13.51 -6.72 -5.24
N ARG A 50 12.64 -7.23 -4.36
CA ARG A 50 11.18 -7.07 -4.39
C ARG A 50 10.61 -6.65 -3.04
N GLY A 51 9.42 -6.08 -3.09
CA GLY A 51 8.64 -5.70 -1.92
C GLY A 51 7.19 -5.45 -2.31
N GLU A 52 6.40 -4.95 -1.36
CA GLU A 52 4.99 -4.65 -1.57
C GLU A 52 4.68 -3.20 -1.22
N ALA A 53 3.72 -2.62 -1.92
CA ALA A 53 3.16 -1.32 -1.59
C ALA A 53 1.64 -1.46 -1.43
N LEU A 54 1.17 -1.30 -0.19
CA LEU A 54 -0.23 -1.40 0.19
C LEU A 54 -0.85 0.00 0.31
N LEU A 55 -1.98 0.23 -0.35
CA LEU A 55 -2.78 1.44 -0.16
C LEU A 55 -3.99 1.16 0.74
N THR A 56 -4.03 1.83 1.89
CA THR A 56 -5.12 1.76 2.87
C THR A 56 -5.58 3.17 3.29
N TYR A 57 -6.43 3.26 4.30
CA TYR A 57 -6.98 4.50 4.82
C TYR A 57 -6.90 4.55 6.35
N CYS A 58 -6.55 5.73 6.88
CA CYS A 58 -6.60 5.99 8.32
C CYS A 58 -7.89 6.74 8.68
N ASP A 59 -8.73 6.09 9.46
CA ASP A 59 -10.03 6.60 9.91
C ASP A 59 -9.91 7.88 10.73
N ASP A 60 -8.86 8.03 11.52
CA ASP A 60 -8.69 9.20 12.37
C ASP A 60 -8.09 10.38 11.62
N CYS A 61 -7.10 10.12 10.76
CA CYS A 61 -6.48 11.16 9.95
C CYS A 61 -7.35 11.58 8.76
N LYS A 62 -8.35 10.76 8.42
CA LYS A 62 -9.16 10.87 7.20
C LYS A 62 -8.31 11.01 5.94
N LYS A 63 -7.25 10.21 5.85
CA LYS A 63 -6.24 10.25 4.76
C LYS A 63 -5.90 8.84 4.28
N LYS A 64 -5.59 8.73 2.99
CA LYS A 64 -4.96 7.54 2.42
C LYS A 64 -3.59 7.33 3.06
N VAL A 65 -3.24 6.08 3.33
CA VAL A 65 -1.93 5.66 3.83
C VAL A 65 -1.36 4.65 2.85
N LYS A 66 -0.19 4.94 2.27
CA LYS A 66 0.55 4.01 1.43
C LYS A 66 1.73 3.47 2.20
N ILE A 67 1.75 2.16 2.43
CA ILE A 67 2.75 1.44 3.20
C ILE A 67 3.64 0.72 2.21
N TYR A 68 4.96 0.90 2.33
CA TYR A 68 5.97 0.22 1.53
C TYR A 68 6.67 -0.81 2.41
N THR A 69 6.98 -1.96 1.85
CA THR A 69 7.58 -3.11 2.53
C THR A 69 8.68 -3.70 1.63
N VAL A 70 9.52 -4.56 2.19
CA VAL A 70 10.51 -5.36 1.47
C VAL A 70 10.27 -6.82 1.83
N ASP A 71 10.45 -7.74 0.88
CA ASP A 71 10.17 -9.15 1.13
C ASP A 71 11.06 -9.69 2.25
N GLU A 72 10.50 -10.60 3.06
CA GLU A 72 11.16 -11.14 4.25
C GLU A 72 12.40 -11.99 3.92
N GLU A 73 12.54 -12.45 2.67
CA GLU A 73 13.62 -13.32 2.20
C GLU A 73 15.01 -12.65 2.15
N TYR A 74 15.06 -11.33 2.28
CA TYR A 74 16.30 -10.56 2.17
C TYR A 74 17.04 -10.40 3.48
N SER A 75 18.35 -10.18 3.39
CA SER A 75 19.20 -9.94 4.56
C SER A 75 18.82 -8.64 5.27
N GLU A 76 19.10 -8.55 6.57
CA GLU A 76 18.86 -7.32 7.35
C GLU A 76 19.65 -6.12 6.81
N GLU A 77 20.86 -6.36 6.27
CA GLU A 77 21.67 -5.31 5.63
C GLU A 77 21.00 -4.78 4.36
N ASP A 78 20.44 -5.68 3.54
CA ASP A 78 19.68 -5.30 2.36
C ASP A 78 18.43 -4.52 2.78
N LYS A 79 17.56 -5.10 3.62
CA LYS A 79 16.32 -4.44 4.09
C LYS A 79 16.57 -3.00 4.56
N LYS A 80 17.65 -2.77 5.33
CA LYS A 80 18.04 -1.44 5.78
C LYS A 80 18.44 -0.51 4.63
N ARG A 81 19.31 -0.97 3.72
CA ARG A 81 19.74 -0.20 2.54
C ARG A 81 18.54 0.25 1.71
N PHE A 82 17.64 -0.69 1.41
CA PHE A 82 16.48 -0.41 0.59
C PHE A 82 15.43 0.44 1.32
N GLY A 83 15.32 0.30 2.64
CA GLY A 83 14.55 1.20 3.47
C GLY A 83 14.95 2.67 3.32
N GLU A 84 16.24 2.96 3.14
CA GLU A 84 16.73 4.31 2.86
C GLU A 84 16.38 4.78 1.44
N GLU A 85 16.52 3.92 0.44
CA GLU A 85 16.16 4.22 -0.96
C GLU A 85 14.65 4.50 -1.12
N ILE A 86 13.80 3.70 -0.48
CA ILE A 86 12.34 3.92 -0.44
C ILE A 86 12.03 5.27 0.21
N LYS A 87 12.67 5.56 1.35
CA LYS A 87 12.48 6.84 2.05
C LYS A 87 12.84 8.03 1.16
N GLU A 88 13.87 7.91 0.32
CA GLU A 88 14.22 8.93 -0.65
C GLU A 88 13.19 9.01 -1.78
N TYR A 89 12.82 7.88 -2.38
CA TYR A 89 11.79 7.79 -3.41
C TYR A 89 10.44 8.40 -2.98
N MET A 90 10.02 8.17 -1.72
CA MET A 90 8.80 8.72 -1.15
C MET A 90 8.77 10.26 -1.17
N LYS A 91 9.93 10.93 -1.08
CA LYS A 91 10.02 12.41 -1.12
C LYS A 91 9.71 12.96 -2.51
N HIS A 92 10.06 12.22 -3.57
CA HIS A 92 9.97 12.67 -4.96
C HIS A 92 8.61 12.40 -5.61
N LYS A 93 7.88 11.35 -5.19
CA LYS A 93 6.50 11.12 -5.65
C LYS A 93 5.48 11.83 -4.75
N ARG A 94 4.92 12.95 -5.21
CA ARG A 94 3.90 13.74 -4.49
C ARG A 94 2.47 13.55 -5.02
N PRO A 95 1.66 12.63 -4.50
CA PRO A 95 0.22 12.84 -4.41
C PRO A 95 -0.07 13.71 -3.17
N ARG A 96 -0.80 14.82 -3.35
CA ARG A 96 -1.05 15.85 -2.31
C ARG A 96 -1.80 15.35 -1.06
N ASN A 97 -2.33 14.13 -1.04
CA ASN A 97 -3.26 13.66 0.00
C ASN A 97 -2.99 12.24 0.56
N THR A 98 -1.75 11.73 0.42
CA THR A 98 -1.41 10.38 0.90
C THR A 98 -0.29 10.45 1.95
N ILE A 99 -0.52 9.84 3.11
CA ILE A 99 0.51 9.57 4.11
C ILE A 99 1.33 8.39 3.59
N LYS A 100 2.66 8.48 3.57
CA LYS A 100 3.53 7.37 3.14
C LYS A 100 4.39 6.90 4.29
N THR A 101 4.62 5.60 4.38
CA THR A 101 5.53 5.00 5.37
C THR A 101 6.20 3.77 4.84
N PHE A 102 7.37 3.47 5.38
CA PHE A 102 8.08 2.22 5.16
C PHE A 102 8.07 1.41 6.45
N ILE A 103 7.85 0.10 6.35
CA ILE A 103 7.97 -0.86 7.44
C ILE A 103 8.85 -2.03 6.97
N GLU A 104 9.80 -2.43 7.81
CA GLU A 104 10.76 -3.50 7.49
C GLU A 104 10.14 -4.89 7.66
N GLU A 105 9.28 -5.05 8.66
CA GLU A 105 8.54 -6.27 8.94
C GLU A 105 7.05 -5.95 9.00
N VAL A 106 6.25 -6.74 8.28
CA VAL A 106 4.82 -6.50 8.14
C VAL A 106 4.05 -7.35 9.12
N ASP A 107 3.76 -6.80 10.29
CA ASP A 107 2.69 -7.32 11.13
C ASP A 107 1.35 -6.76 10.64
N TYR A 108 0.76 -7.42 9.65
CA TYR A 108 -0.55 -7.08 9.07
C TYR A 108 -1.67 -6.97 10.12
N GLU A 109 -1.51 -7.60 11.28
CA GLU A 109 -2.50 -7.50 12.36
C GLU A 109 -2.34 -6.22 13.19
N ASN A 110 -1.16 -5.58 13.21
CA ASN A 110 -0.85 -4.47 14.13
C ASN A 110 -0.28 -3.21 13.47
N ILE A 111 -0.48 -3.02 12.17
CA ILE A 111 -0.01 -1.80 11.50
C ILE A 111 -0.74 -0.56 12.04
N SER A 112 0.04 0.46 12.38
CA SER A 112 -0.44 1.74 12.89
C SER A 112 -0.20 2.88 11.91
N CYS A 113 -1.07 3.89 11.95
CA CYS A 113 -0.90 5.10 11.15
C CYS A 113 0.36 5.85 11.60
N PRO A 114 1.31 6.16 10.70
CA PRO A 114 2.57 6.83 11.07
C PRO A 114 2.36 8.29 11.51
N LYS A 115 1.15 8.83 11.33
CA LYS A 115 0.81 10.21 11.72
C LYS A 115 0.14 10.31 13.09
N CYS A 116 -0.71 9.36 13.45
CA CYS A 116 -1.51 9.43 14.68
C CYS A 116 -1.45 8.17 15.54
N GLU A 117 -0.61 7.19 15.17
CA GLU A 117 -0.32 5.96 15.92
C GLU A 117 -1.52 5.04 16.17
N LYS A 118 -2.68 5.36 15.56
CA LYS A 118 -3.87 4.52 15.66
C LYS A 118 -3.79 3.38 14.66
N LYS A 119 -4.26 2.22 15.08
CA LYS A 119 -4.35 1.00 14.28
C LYS A 119 -5.08 1.25 12.96
N LEU A 120 -4.51 0.78 11.86
CA LEU A 120 -5.11 0.84 10.53
C LEU A 120 -6.03 -0.36 10.32
N SER A 121 -7.13 -0.12 9.62
CA SER A 121 -8.03 -1.20 9.17
C SER A 121 -7.47 -1.78 7.88
N LEU A 122 -6.83 -2.95 7.99
CA LEU A 122 -6.26 -3.69 6.85
C LEU A 122 -7.12 -4.88 6.44
N GLU A 123 -8.29 -5.08 7.06
CA GLU A 123 -9.16 -6.20 6.72
C GLU A 123 -9.53 -6.15 5.24
N TYR A 124 -9.23 -7.24 4.52
CA TYR A 124 -9.56 -7.51 3.10
C TYR A 124 -11.05 -7.41 2.76
N THR A 125 -11.87 -7.07 3.74
CA THR A 125 -13.25 -6.62 3.61
C THR A 125 -13.41 -5.50 4.62
N PHE A 126 -13.55 -4.25 4.19
CA PHE A 126 -13.95 -3.20 5.12
C PHE A 126 -15.30 -3.57 5.71
N SER A 127 -15.30 -3.98 6.98
CA SER A 127 -16.51 -4.32 7.72
C SER A 127 -17.27 -3.06 8.14
N LYS A 128 -16.59 -1.90 8.23
CA LYS A 128 -17.14 -0.61 8.66
C LYS A 128 -16.64 0.57 7.84
N CYS A 129 -17.54 1.53 7.60
CA CYS A 129 -17.24 2.71 6.83
C CYS A 129 -16.24 3.58 7.59
N PRO A 130 -15.10 3.93 6.98
CA PRO A 130 -14.05 4.69 7.63
C PRO A 130 -14.46 6.14 7.95
N LYS A 131 -15.55 6.64 7.34
CA LYS A 131 -16.09 7.98 7.60
C LYS A 131 -17.13 8.00 8.72
N CYS A 132 -18.04 7.03 8.76
CA CYS A 132 -19.21 7.08 9.66
C CYS A 132 -19.42 5.83 10.53
N GLY A 133 -18.54 4.81 10.45
CA GLY A 133 -18.61 3.58 11.23
C GLY A 133 -19.71 2.61 10.82
N SER A 134 -20.49 2.90 9.78
CA SER A 134 -21.59 2.05 9.31
C SER A 134 -21.07 0.78 8.63
N GLU A 135 -21.69 -0.36 8.95
CA GLU A 135 -21.40 -1.66 8.32
C GLU A 135 -22.06 -1.82 6.94
N ASN A 136 -22.88 -0.85 6.51
CA ASN A 136 -23.55 -0.87 5.22
C ASN A 136 -22.62 -0.33 4.11
N ILE A 137 -21.65 -1.16 3.74
CA ILE A 137 -20.66 -0.91 2.69
C ILE A 137 -20.87 -1.93 1.58
N VAL A 138 -20.73 -1.47 0.34
CA VAL A 138 -20.68 -2.33 -0.83
C VAL A 138 -19.31 -2.19 -1.46
N GLY A 139 -18.62 -3.32 -1.63
CA GLY A 139 -17.40 -3.41 -2.41
C GLY A 139 -17.72 -3.78 -3.85
N TYR A 140 -17.08 -3.13 -4.81
CA TYR A 140 -17.11 -3.49 -6.22
C TYR A 140 -15.67 -3.68 -6.67
N VAL A 141 -15.44 -4.75 -7.42
CA VAL A 141 -14.13 -5.01 -8.00
C VAL A 141 -14.08 -4.29 -9.33
N THR A 142 -13.17 -3.33 -9.45
CA THR A 142 -12.80 -2.71 -10.72
C THR A 142 -11.50 -3.36 -11.19
N MET A 143 -11.51 -3.86 -12.42
CA MET A 143 -10.27 -4.26 -13.07
C MET A 143 -9.70 -2.99 -13.70
N ALA A 144 -8.50 -2.59 -13.29
CA ALA A 144 -7.77 -1.55 -13.98
C ALA A 144 -7.34 -2.09 -15.36
N ASP A 145 -7.67 -1.33 -16.42
CA ASP A 145 -7.27 -1.59 -17.81
C ASP A 145 -5.80 -1.23 -18.06
#